data_AF-A0A1R3Y531-F1
#
_entry.id   AF-A0A1R3Y531-F1
#
_cell.length_a   1.000
_cell.length_b   1.000
_cell.length_c   1.000
_cell.angle_alpha   90.00
_cell.angle_beta   90.00
_cell.angle_gamma   90.00
#
_symmetry.space_group_name_H-M   'P 1'
#
loop_
_entity.id
_entity.type
_entity.pdbx_description
1 polymer ?
#
loop_
_entity_poly.entity_id
_entity_poly.type
_entity_poly.pdbx_seq_one_letter_code
_entity_poly.pdbx_strand_id
1 'polypeptide(L)'
;MSLAWDVVSVDKPDDVNVVIGQAHFIKAVEDLHEAMVGVSPSLRFGLAFCEASGPRLVRHTGNDGDLVELATRTALAIAAGHSFVIFLREGFPINILNPVQAVPEVCTIYCATANPVDVVVAVTPHGRGIVGVVDGQTPLGVETDRDIAQRRDLLRAIGYKL
;
A
#
# COMPACT_ATOMS: atom_id res chain seq x y z
N MET A 1 19.60 24.88 -5.16
CA MET A 1 18.84 23.62 -5.26
C MET A 1 17.78 23.66 -4.18
N SER A 2 16.49 23.72 -4.55
CA SER A 2 15.39 23.77 -3.58
C SER A 2 14.74 22.39 -3.48
N LEU A 3 14.96 21.73 -2.34
CA LEU A 3 14.19 20.57 -1.90
C LEU A 3 13.05 21.08 -1.02
N ALA A 4 11.82 20.68 -1.31
CA ALA A 4 10.66 20.91 -0.45
C ALA A 4 10.10 19.57 0.03
N TRP A 5 9.33 19.62 1.11
CA TRP A 5 8.71 18.45 1.74
C TRP A 5 7.20 18.60 1.73
N ASP A 6 6.52 17.52 1.46
CA ASP A 6 5.07 17.42 1.46
C ASP A 6 4.65 16.17 2.23
N VAL A 7 3.46 16.22 2.82
CA VAL A 7 2.88 15.13 3.61
C VAL A 7 1.51 14.84 3.06
N VAL A 8 1.33 13.64 2.53
CA VAL A 8 0.07 13.20 1.93
C VAL A 8 -0.59 12.19 2.85
N SER A 9 -1.69 12.60 3.48
CA SER A 9 -2.51 11.72 4.30
C SER A 9 -3.33 10.77 3.42
N VAL A 10 -3.36 9.49 3.81
CA VAL A 10 -4.11 8.46 3.10
C VAL A 10 -5.44 8.22 3.81
N ASP A 11 -6.47 8.94 3.37
CA ASP A 11 -7.83 8.78 3.87
C ASP A 11 -8.47 7.52 3.30
N LYS A 12 -8.84 6.59 4.18
CA LYS A 12 -9.52 5.35 3.81
C LYS A 12 -10.45 4.91 4.94
N PRO A 13 -11.48 4.09 4.63
CA PRO A 13 -12.29 3.46 5.67
C PRO A 13 -11.47 2.54 6.60
N ASP A 14 -11.94 2.37 7.83
CA ASP A 14 -11.26 1.57 8.87
C ASP A 14 -11.10 0.09 8.48
N ASP A 15 -12.03 -0.43 7.70
CA ASP A 15 -12.06 -1.83 7.26
C ASP A 15 -11.27 -2.08 5.94
N VAL A 16 -10.58 -1.06 5.43
CA VAL A 16 -9.73 -1.15 4.23
C VAL A 16 -8.27 -1.18 4.64
N ASN A 17 -7.50 -2.08 4.02
CA ASN A 17 -6.04 -2.03 4.11
C ASN A 17 -5.46 -1.33 2.88
N VAL A 18 -4.29 -0.70 3.05
CA VAL A 18 -3.52 -0.10 1.97
C VAL A 18 -2.12 -0.69 1.90
N VAL A 19 -1.62 -0.91 0.69
CA VAL A 19 -0.22 -1.22 0.39
C VAL A 19 0.31 -0.16 -0.57
N ILE A 20 1.42 0.48 -0.21
CA ILE A 20 2.06 1.50 -1.03
C ILE A 20 3.48 1.04 -1.34
N GLY A 21 3.87 1.12 -2.60
CA GLY A 21 5.19 0.71 -3.05
C GLY A 21 5.68 1.50 -4.24
N GLN A 22 6.82 1.07 -4.77
CA GLN A 22 7.40 1.58 -5.99
C GLN A 22 7.72 0.41 -6.93
N ALA A 23 7.41 0.59 -8.21
CA ALA A 23 7.69 -0.37 -9.25
C ALA A 23 8.42 0.32 -10.42
N HIS A 24 8.45 -0.29 -11.59
CA HIS A 24 8.82 0.35 -12.84
C HIS A 24 8.12 -0.38 -13.99
N PHE A 25 8.10 0.24 -15.18
CA PHE A 25 7.54 -0.34 -16.39
C PHE A 25 6.00 -0.51 -16.38
N ILE A 26 5.37 -0.37 -17.55
CA ILE A 26 3.90 -0.29 -17.66
C ILE A 26 3.21 -1.61 -17.31
N LYS A 27 3.90 -2.75 -17.50
CA LYS A 27 3.40 -4.08 -17.17
C LYS A 27 3.11 -4.27 -15.67
N ALA A 28 3.68 -3.44 -14.80
CA ALA A 28 3.44 -3.47 -13.36
C ALA A 28 1.94 -3.45 -13.00
N VAL A 29 1.12 -2.70 -13.74
CA VAL A 29 -0.33 -2.62 -13.44
C VAL A 29 -1.06 -3.94 -13.67
N GLU A 30 -0.70 -4.68 -14.72
CA GLU A 30 -1.32 -5.97 -15.05
C GLU A 30 -0.77 -7.08 -14.14
N ASP A 31 0.54 -7.11 -13.90
CA ASP A 31 1.16 -8.16 -13.09
C ASP A 31 0.79 -8.07 -11.61
N LEU A 32 0.68 -6.85 -11.09
CA LEU A 32 0.13 -6.64 -9.75
C LEU A 32 -1.35 -7.04 -9.71
N HIS A 33 -2.13 -6.78 -10.75
CA HIS A 33 -3.53 -7.23 -10.81
C HIS A 33 -3.62 -8.75 -10.76
N GLU A 34 -2.86 -9.45 -11.61
CA GLU A 34 -2.82 -10.91 -11.65
C GLU A 34 -2.35 -11.51 -10.31
N ALA A 35 -1.33 -10.92 -9.69
CA ALA A 35 -0.84 -11.33 -8.37
C ALA A 35 -1.95 -11.21 -7.30
N MET A 36 -2.77 -10.17 -7.37
CA MET A 36 -3.90 -9.96 -6.45
C MET A 36 -5.05 -10.94 -6.72
N VAL A 37 -5.46 -11.11 -7.98
CA VAL A 37 -6.53 -12.07 -8.36
C VAL A 37 -6.16 -13.51 -7.99
N GLY A 38 -4.88 -13.87 -8.09
CA GLY A 38 -4.39 -15.21 -7.76
C GLY A 38 -4.45 -15.59 -6.27
N VAL A 39 -4.67 -14.63 -5.36
CA VAL A 39 -4.63 -14.89 -3.91
C VAL A 39 -5.92 -15.52 -3.38
N SER A 40 -7.08 -14.99 -3.74
CA SER A 40 -8.38 -15.51 -3.30
C SER A 40 -9.51 -14.99 -4.19
N PRO A 41 -10.52 -15.83 -4.53
CA PRO A 41 -11.71 -15.37 -5.26
C PRO A 41 -12.58 -14.37 -4.47
N SER A 42 -12.42 -14.30 -3.15
CA SER A 42 -13.13 -13.33 -2.31
C SER A 42 -12.41 -11.99 -2.19
N LEU A 43 -11.12 -11.90 -2.55
CA LEU A 43 -10.34 -10.69 -2.33
C LEU A 43 -10.91 -9.54 -3.18
N ARG A 44 -11.23 -8.41 -2.53
CA ARG A 44 -11.63 -7.18 -3.21
C ARG A 44 -10.49 -6.20 -3.19
N PHE A 45 -10.15 -5.63 -4.35
CA PHE A 45 -9.05 -4.69 -4.43
C PHE A 45 -9.20 -3.66 -5.54
N GLY A 46 -8.51 -2.54 -5.35
CA GLY A 46 -8.23 -1.53 -6.35
C GLY A 46 -6.76 -1.17 -6.34
N LEU A 47 -6.19 -0.98 -7.52
CA LEU A 47 -4.78 -0.71 -7.77
C LEU A 47 -4.64 0.51 -8.67
N ALA A 48 -3.66 1.36 -8.35
CA ALA A 48 -3.23 2.47 -9.19
C ALA A 48 -1.70 2.53 -9.24
N PHE A 49 -1.14 2.85 -10.41
CA PHE A 49 0.29 2.94 -10.68
C PHE A 49 0.60 4.23 -11.47
N CYS A 50 1.55 5.01 -10.98
CA CYS A 50 1.97 6.27 -11.60
C CYS A 50 3.01 6.02 -12.72
N GLU A 51 2.59 6.04 -13.98
CA GLU A 51 3.53 6.02 -15.10
C GLU A 51 4.46 7.25 -15.04
N ALA A 52 5.78 7.05 -14.98
CA ALA A 52 6.73 8.15 -14.76
C ALA A 52 7.27 8.80 -16.04
N SER A 53 6.91 8.28 -17.23
CA SER A 53 7.37 8.79 -18.52
C SER A 53 6.28 8.68 -19.58
N GLY A 54 6.54 9.17 -20.80
CA GLY A 54 5.56 9.14 -21.88
C GLY A 54 4.28 9.92 -21.53
N PRO A 55 3.08 9.32 -21.65
CA PRO A 55 1.82 9.97 -21.29
C PRO A 55 1.69 10.36 -19.81
N ARG A 56 2.46 9.73 -18.91
CA ARG A 56 2.45 9.99 -17.46
C ARG A 56 1.07 9.86 -16.82
N LEU A 57 0.34 8.83 -17.21
CA LEU A 57 -1.00 8.56 -16.70
C LEU A 57 -0.95 7.70 -15.43
N VAL A 58 -1.92 7.90 -14.54
CA VAL A 58 -2.20 6.91 -13.50
C VAL A 58 -2.90 5.74 -14.16
N ARG A 59 -2.21 4.60 -14.23
CA ARG A 59 -2.76 3.33 -14.71
C ARG A 59 -3.48 2.66 -13.55
N HIS A 60 -4.70 2.19 -13.75
CA HIS A 60 -5.49 1.65 -12.65
C HIS A 60 -6.29 0.43 -13.09
N THR A 61 -6.55 -0.47 -12.15
CA THR A 61 -7.28 -1.71 -12.36
C THR A 61 -7.71 -2.30 -11.02
N GLY A 62 -8.60 -3.27 -11.01
CA GLY A 62 -9.12 -3.91 -9.80
C GLY A 62 -10.45 -4.59 -10.06
N ASN A 63 -10.98 -5.25 -9.03
CA ASN A 63 -12.27 -5.94 -9.11
C ASN A 63 -13.36 -5.31 -8.23
N ASP A 64 -13.06 -4.13 -7.65
CA ASP A 64 -13.97 -3.32 -6.85
C ASP A 64 -13.81 -1.84 -7.26
N GLY A 65 -14.88 -1.23 -7.78
CA GLY A 65 -14.84 0.11 -8.36
C GLY A 65 -14.48 1.20 -7.35
N ASP A 66 -14.98 1.10 -6.12
CA ASP A 66 -14.75 2.09 -5.06
C ASP A 66 -13.28 2.06 -4.61
N LEU A 67 -12.70 0.86 -4.50
CA LEU A 67 -11.28 0.70 -4.18
C LEU A 67 -10.38 1.18 -5.33
N VAL A 68 -10.79 0.99 -6.59
CA VAL A 68 -10.04 1.50 -7.77
C VAL A 68 -10.02 3.03 -7.77
N GLU A 69 -11.17 3.66 -7.50
CA GLU A 69 -11.25 5.11 -7.42
C GLU A 69 -10.38 5.65 -6.27
N LEU A 70 -10.45 4.99 -5.10
CA LEU A 70 -9.65 5.35 -3.93
C LEU A 70 -8.14 5.24 -4.22
N ALA A 71 -7.69 4.14 -4.84
CA ALA A 71 -6.30 3.96 -5.26
C ALA A 71 -5.86 5.07 -6.21
N THR A 72 -6.71 5.39 -7.20
CA THR A 72 -6.41 6.40 -8.22
C THR A 72 -6.27 7.79 -7.62
N ARG A 73 -7.21 8.21 -6.76
CA ARG A 73 -7.14 9.51 -6.08
C ARG A 73 -5.92 9.61 -5.16
N THR A 74 -5.60 8.53 -4.44
CA THR A 74 -4.42 8.48 -3.55
C THR A 74 -3.12 8.56 -4.35
N ALA A 75 -3.01 7.83 -5.46
CA ALA A 75 -1.86 7.90 -6.36
C ALA A 75 -1.68 9.32 -6.95
N LEU A 76 -2.78 9.99 -7.32
CA LEU A 76 -2.76 11.39 -7.76
C LEU A 76 -2.33 12.37 -6.66
N ALA A 77 -2.73 12.14 -5.40
CA ALA A 77 -2.30 12.98 -4.28
C ALA A 77 -0.81 12.81 -3.96
N ILE A 78 -0.31 11.57 -3.97
CA ILE A 78 1.12 11.27 -3.81
C ILE A 78 1.93 11.87 -4.97
N ALA A 79 1.45 11.71 -6.21
CA ALA A 79 2.04 12.25 -7.44
C ALA A 79 3.54 11.95 -7.63
N ALA A 80 4.03 10.85 -7.07
CA ALA A 80 5.40 10.38 -7.27
C ALA A 80 5.46 9.42 -8.46
N GLY A 81 6.44 9.62 -9.35
CA GLY A 81 6.63 8.72 -10.49
C GLY A 81 6.91 7.30 -10.02
N HIS A 82 6.32 6.32 -10.70
CA HIS A 82 6.49 4.89 -10.43
C HIS A 82 6.01 4.38 -9.06
N SER A 83 5.33 5.21 -8.25
CA SER A 83 4.63 4.71 -7.07
C SER A 83 3.40 3.90 -7.49
N PHE A 84 3.06 2.88 -6.71
CA PHE A 84 1.76 2.22 -6.79
C PHE A 84 1.05 2.22 -5.44
N VAL A 85 -0.27 2.18 -5.49
CA VAL A 85 -1.17 2.11 -4.33
C VAL A 85 -2.17 0.99 -4.57
N ILE A 86 -2.30 0.10 -3.60
CA ILE A 86 -3.28 -0.99 -3.59
C ILE A 86 -4.15 -0.80 -2.35
N PHE A 87 -5.46 -0.74 -2.53
CA PHE A 87 -6.41 -0.90 -1.43
C PHE A 87 -7.09 -2.26 -1.52
N LEU A 88 -7.36 -2.89 -0.37
CA LEU A 88 -8.02 -4.18 -0.32
C LEU A 88 -9.03 -4.32 0.84
N ARG A 89 -10.04 -5.15 0.60
CA ARG A 89 -11.06 -5.65 1.54
C ARG A 89 -11.18 -7.17 1.40
N GLU A 90 -11.86 -7.81 2.35
CA GLU A 90 -12.12 -9.27 2.33
C GLU A 90 -10.82 -10.12 2.28
N GLY A 91 -9.74 -9.58 2.85
CA GLY A 91 -8.41 -10.18 2.96
C GLY A 91 -7.47 -9.26 3.74
N PHE A 92 -6.28 -9.76 4.08
CA PHE A 92 -5.25 -9.01 4.80
C PHE A 92 -3.99 -8.84 3.97
N PRO A 93 -3.17 -7.80 4.21
CA PRO A 93 -1.91 -7.62 3.49
C PRO A 93 -0.96 -8.82 3.57
N ILE A 94 -0.96 -9.56 4.68
CA ILE A 94 -0.16 -10.78 4.82
C ILE A 94 -0.53 -11.87 3.79
N ASN A 95 -1.71 -11.81 3.17
CA ASN A 95 -2.10 -12.73 2.10
C ASN A 95 -1.49 -12.35 0.74
N ILE A 96 -1.21 -11.06 0.51
CA ILE A 96 -0.82 -10.52 -0.80
C ILE A 96 0.64 -10.03 -0.87
N LEU A 97 1.28 -9.77 0.28
CA LEU A 97 2.63 -9.18 0.31
C LEU A 97 3.68 -10.02 -0.42
N ASN A 98 3.72 -11.35 -0.21
CA ASN A 98 4.69 -12.20 -0.90
C ASN A 98 4.46 -12.25 -2.42
N PRO A 99 3.23 -12.49 -2.93
CA PRO A 99 2.93 -12.37 -4.36
C PRO A 99 3.33 -11.02 -4.95
N VAL A 100 2.98 -9.91 -4.29
CA VAL A 100 3.32 -8.55 -4.76
C VAL A 100 4.84 -8.35 -4.80
N GLN A 101 5.57 -8.76 -3.76
CA GLN A 101 7.04 -8.67 -3.73
C GLN A 101 7.72 -9.54 -4.80
N ALA A 102 7.06 -10.61 -5.25
CA ALA A 102 7.58 -11.50 -6.29
C ALA A 102 7.35 -10.96 -7.71
N VAL A 103 6.52 -9.92 -7.88
CA VAL A 103 6.32 -9.27 -9.19
C VAL A 103 7.62 -8.61 -9.64
N PRO A 104 8.19 -8.94 -10.82
CA PRO A 104 9.51 -8.47 -11.25
C PRO A 104 9.65 -6.95 -11.33
N GLU A 105 8.56 -6.25 -11.59
CA GLU A 105 8.52 -4.79 -11.69
C GLU A 105 8.66 -4.09 -10.33
N VAL A 106 8.29 -4.75 -9.23
CA VAL A 106 8.26 -4.17 -7.89
C VAL A 106 9.66 -3.99 -7.34
N CYS A 107 9.98 -2.76 -6.97
CA CYS A 107 11.28 -2.39 -6.41
C CYS A 107 11.25 -2.35 -4.88
N THR A 108 10.17 -1.85 -4.28
CA THR A 108 10.08 -1.62 -2.82
C THR A 108 8.62 -1.54 -2.37
N ILE A 109 8.35 -1.99 -1.15
CA ILE A 109 7.11 -1.74 -0.41
C ILE A 109 7.43 -0.78 0.73
N TYR A 110 6.70 0.34 0.83
CA TYR A 110 6.87 1.33 1.89
C TYR A 110 6.03 0.98 3.12
N CYS A 111 4.78 0.55 2.92
CA CYS A 111 3.88 0.17 4.01
C CYS A 111 2.80 -0.82 3.56
N ALA A 112 2.19 -1.49 4.54
CA ALA A 112 1.06 -2.39 4.38
C ALA A 112 0.22 -2.38 5.65
N THR A 113 -0.87 -1.60 5.69
CA THR A 113 -1.52 -1.22 6.95
C THR A 113 -3.01 -0.93 6.83
N ALA A 114 -3.73 -1.06 7.95
CA ALA A 114 -5.07 -0.52 8.15
C ALA A 114 -5.06 0.74 9.04
N ASN A 115 -3.92 1.15 9.58
CA ASN A 115 -3.82 2.37 10.36
C ASN A 115 -3.99 3.62 9.48
N PRO A 116 -4.29 4.78 10.07
CA PRO A 116 -3.98 6.06 9.44
C PRO A 116 -2.49 6.11 9.06
N VAL A 117 -2.19 6.56 7.85
CA VAL A 117 -0.82 6.65 7.35
C VAL A 117 -0.60 7.93 6.56
N ASP A 118 0.53 8.57 6.83
CA ASP A 118 1.01 9.72 6.06
C ASP A 118 2.19 9.30 5.17
N VAL A 119 2.18 9.73 3.91
CA VAL A 119 3.30 9.54 2.96
C VAL A 119 4.16 10.80 2.94
N VAL A 120 5.44 10.66 3.28
CA VAL A 120 6.41 11.77 3.25
C VAL A 120 7.04 11.86 1.87
N VAL A 121 6.82 12.99 1.19
CA VAL A 121 7.21 13.20 -0.20
C VAL A 121 8.26 14.30 -0.31
N ALA A 122 9.37 14.01 -0.96
CA ALA A 122 10.35 15.00 -1.39
C ALA A 122 9.95 15.59 -2.74
N VAL A 123 10.02 16.92 -2.86
CA VAL A 123 9.67 17.68 -4.07
C VAL A 123 10.90 18.43 -4.59
N THR A 124 11.20 18.23 -5.86
CA THR A 124 12.31 18.87 -6.58
C THR A 124 11.83 19.43 -7.93
N PRO A 125 12.64 20.23 -8.65
CA PRO A 125 12.29 20.65 -10.01
C PRO A 125 12.06 19.49 -11.00
N HIS A 126 12.60 18.29 -10.75
CA HIS A 126 12.38 17.12 -11.59
C HIS A 126 11.04 16.42 -11.33
N GLY A 127 10.50 16.54 -10.12
CA GLY A 127 9.30 15.83 -9.70
C GLY A 127 9.29 15.47 -8.22
N ARG A 128 8.49 14.47 -7.88
CA ARG A 128 8.19 14.02 -6.51
C ARG A 128 8.68 12.59 -6.30
N GLY A 129 9.14 12.29 -5.08
CA GLY A 129 9.55 10.94 -4.67
C GLY A 129 9.15 10.66 -3.23
N ILE A 130 8.73 9.42 -2.96
CA ILE A 130 8.42 8.96 -1.61
C ILE A 130 9.74 8.75 -0.86
N VAL A 131 9.87 9.37 0.31
CA VAL A 131 11.04 9.19 1.20
C VAL A 131 10.74 8.21 2.32
N GLY A 132 9.49 8.13 2.74
CA GLY A 132 9.04 7.19 3.77
C GLY A 132 7.56 7.38 4.10
N VAL A 133 7.13 6.69 5.16
CA VAL A 133 5.78 6.76 5.68
C VAL A 133 5.79 6.97 7.19
N VAL A 134 4.70 7.51 7.72
CA VAL A 134 4.36 7.49 9.15
C VAL A 134 3.13 6.61 9.31
N ASP A 135 3.34 5.36 9.72
CA ASP A 135 2.29 4.34 9.87
C ASP A 135 1.83 4.25 11.32
N GLY A 136 0.62 4.77 11.60
CA GLY A 136 0.06 4.76 12.94
C GLY A 136 0.75 5.72 13.92
N GLN A 137 0.87 5.27 15.17
CA GLN A 137 1.31 6.10 16.30
C GLN A 137 2.59 5.56 16.93
N THR A 138 3.28 6.42 17.69
CA THR A 138 4.50 6.04 18.41
C THR A 138 4.22 5.04 19.54
N PRO A 139 5.15 4.11 19.84
CA PRO A 139 5.01 3.21 20.98
C PRO A 139 4.83 3.95 22.31
N LEU A 140 3.92 3.48 23.17
CA LEU A 140 3.65 4.05 24.49
C LEU A 140 4.39 3.34 25.64
N GLY A 141 5.03 2.21 25.35
CA GLY A 141 5.70 1.38 26.36
C GLY A 141 6.16 0.03 25.80
N VAL A 142 6.51 -0.88 26.71
CA VAL A 142 6.93 -2.25 26.41
C VAL A 142 5.88 -3.21 26.96
N GLU A 143 5.60 -4.29 26.21
CA GLU A 143 4.62 -5.30 26.62
C GLU A 143 5.00 -6.00 27.94
N THR A 144 4.00 -6.28 28.77
CA THR A 144 4.12 -7.09 29.99
C THR A 144 3.91 -8.58 29.69
N ASP A 145 4.22 -9.47 30.64
CA ASP A 145 3.91 -10.90 30.51
C ASP A 145 2.43 -11.19 30.24
N ARG A 146 1.53 -10.35 30.77
CA ARG A 146 0.10 -10.42 30.51
C ARG A 146 -0.21 -10.07 29.05
N ASP A 147 0.38 -9.01 28.52
CA ASP A 147 0.18 -8.58 27.13
C ASP A 147 0.72 -9.65 26.16
N ILE A 148 1.87 -10.27 26.50
CA ILE A 148 2.43 -11.41 25.76
C ILE A 148 1.43 -12.57 25.71
N ALA A 149 0.84 -12.95 26.85
CA ALA A 149 -0.16 -14.01 26.89
C ALA A 149 -1.36 -13.66 26.00
N GLN A 150 -1.89 -12.44 26.11
CA GLN A 150 -3.02 -11.96 25.33
C GLN A 150 -2.77 -12.00 23.82
N ARG A 151 -1.64 -11.49 23.33
CA ARG A 151 -1.36 -11.52 21.88
C ARG A 151 -1.15 -12.95 21.35
N ARG A 152 -0.63 -13.87 22.18
CA ARG A 152 -0.49 -15.29 21.79
C ARG A 152 -1.84 -15.97 21.71
N ASP A 153 -2.73 -15.68 22.66
CA ASP A 153 -4.09 -16.23 22.67
C ASP A 153 -4.91 -15.69 21.50
N LEU A 154 -4.79 -14.40 21.19
CA LEU A 154 -5.41 -13.80 20.01
C LEU A 154 -5.02 -14.56 18.74
N LEU A 155 -3.72 -14.75 18.47
CA LEU A 155 -3.23 -15.41 17.25
C LEU A 155 -3.75 -16.86 17.10
N ARG A 156 -3.97 -17.57 18.21
CA ARG A 156 -4.60 -18.90 18.19
C ARG A 156 -6.10 -18.83 17.98
N ALA A 157 -6.78 -17.88 18.61
CA ALA A 157 -8.21 -17.66 18.44
C ALA A 157 -8.57 -17.31 16.98
N ILE A 158 -7.71 -16.56 16.28
CA ILE A 158 -7.88 -16.26 14.86
C ILE A 158 -7.23 -17.29 13.92
N GLY A 159 -6.70 -18.39 14.45
CA GLY A 159 -6.26 -19.56 13.68
C GLY A 159 -4.91 -19.43 12.95
N TYR A 160 -4.14 -18.37 13.19
CA TYR A 160 -2.81 -18.20 12.57
C TYR A 160 -1.69 -18.95 13.31
N LYS A 161 -1.94 -19.43 14.54
CA LYS A 161 -1.01 -20.22 15.35
C LYS A 161 -1.74 -21.36 16.07
N LEU A 162 -0.98 -22.40 16.44
CA LEU A 162 -1.42 -23.52 17.27
C LEU A 162 -0.95 -23.35 18.72
#